data_AF-A0A950AFE7-F1
#
_entry.id   AF-A0A950AFE7-F1
#
_cell.length_a   1.000
_cell.length_b   1.000
_cell.length_c   1.000
_cell.angle_alpha   90.00
_cell.angle_beta   90.00
_cell.angle_gamma   90.00
#
_symmetry.space_group_name_H-M   'P 1'
#
loop_
_entity.id
_entity.type
_entity.pdbx_description
1 polymer ?
#
loop_
_entity_poly.entity_id
_entity_poly.type
_entity_poly.pdbx_seq_one_letter_code
_entity_poly.pdbx_strand_id
1 'polypeptide(L)' 'MKLSQVAAQIYTVRDYLSDSAAFARSMERLKAIGYPAVELIPSSTISDKEVAAICRDTGLAVAAAHVPGKT' A
#
# COMPACT_ATOMS: atom_id res chain seq x y z
N MET A 1 10.64 13.12 15.33
CA MET A 1 9.53 12.62 14.50
C MET A 1 9.09 11.27 15.05
N LYS A 2 7.79 10.98 15.16
CA LYS A 2 7.31 9.66 15.63
C LYS A 2 7.12 8.74 14.43
N LEU A 3 7.64 7.51 14.48
CA LEU A 3 7.46 6.53 13.40
C LEU A 3 5.98 6.26 13.11
N SER A 4 5.12 6.33 14.14
CA SER A 4 3.66 6.20 14.02
C SER A 4 2.99 7.25 13.13
N GLN A 5 3.70 8.29 12.71
CA GLN A 5 3.22 9.36 11.83
C GLN A 5 3.81 9.29 10.42
N VAL A 6 4.52 8.21 10.09
CA VAL A 6 5.16 8.01 8.78
C VAL A 6 4.39 6.96 8.00
N ALA A 7 4.14 7.21 6.72
CA ALA A 7 3.60 6.24 5.79
C ALA A 7 4.51 6.11 4.56
N ALA A 8 4.57 4.92 3.96
CA ALA A 8 5.25 4.71 2.69
C ALA A 8 4.28 4.96 1.52
N GLN A 9 4.70 5.75 0.53
CA GLN A 9 3.95 5.92 -0.70
C GLN A 9 4.15 4.70 -1.61
N ILE A 10 3.09 3.97 -1.98
CA ILE A 10 3.27 2.71 -2.73
C ILE A 10 3.83 2.92 -4.14
N TYR A 11 3.84 4.15 -4.64
CA TYR A 11 4.49 4.48 -5.91
C TYR A 11 5.97 4.05 -5.96
N THR A 12 6.63 3.94 -4.80
CA THR A 12 7.99 3.40 -4.64
C THR A 12 8.14 1.91 -4.94
N VAL A 13 7.03 1.15 -4.90
CA VAL A 13 6.94 -0.29 -5.15
C VAL A 13 5.90 -0.62 -6.24
N ARG A 14 5.55 0.36 -7.08
CA ARG A 14 4.46 0.26 -8.07
C ARG A 14 4.64 -0.87 -9.08
N ASP A 15 5.88 -1.26 -9.36
CA ASP A 15 6.20 -2.31 -10.33
C ASP A 15 5.71 -3.69 -9.84
N TYR A 16 5.36 -3.81 -8.55
CA TYR A 16 4.77 -5.01 -7.95
C TYR A 16 3.24 -4.94 -7.81
N LEU A 17 2.57 -3.92 -8.36
CA LEU A 17 1.09 -3.76 -8.31
C LEU A 17 0.33 -4.54 -9.39
N SER A 18 1.04 -5.21 -10.30
CA SER A 18 0.47 -6.04 -11.37
C SER A 18 0.26 -7.52 -10.95
N ASP A 19 0.66 -7.89 -9.74
CA ASP A 19 0.49 -9.23 -9.17
C ASP A 19 0.18 -9.12 -7.68
N SER A 20 -0.96 -9.64 -7.25
CA SER A 20 -1.39 -9.63 -5.84
C SER A 20 -0.37 -10.25 -4.91
N ALA A 21 0.31 -11.34 -5.32
CA ALA A 21 1.30 -12.00 -4.50
C ALA A 21 2.57 -11.15 -4.34
N ALA A 22 3.01 -10.47 -5.42
CA ALA A 22 4.11 -9.52 -5.37
C ALA A 22 3.78 -8.29 -4.51
N PHE A 23 2.54 -7.79 -4.61
CA PHE A 23 2.07 -6.69 -3.78
C PHE A 23 2.05 -7.07 -2.29
N ALA A 24 1.51 -8.24 -1.93
CA ALA A 24 1.52 -8.73 -0.56
C ALA A 24 2.94 -8.86 0.02
N ARG A 25 3.87 -9.48 -0.72
CA ARG A 25 5.29 -9.55 -0.31
C ARG A 25 5.91 -8.16 -0.12
N SER A 26 5.51 -7.19 -0.94
CA SER A 26 5.99 -5.81 -0.79
C SER A 26 5.45 -5.17 0.49
N MET A 27 4.18 -5.40 0.83
CA MET A 27 3.58 -4.93 2.09
C MET A 27 4.28 -5.56 3.30
N GLU A 28 4.53 -6.87 3.28
CA GLU A 28 5.26 -7.56 4.35
C GLU A 28 6.64 -6.95 4.58
N ARG A 29 7.36 -6.63 3.50
CA ARG A 29 8.67 -5.95 3.56
C ARG A 29 8.57 -4.55 4.15
N LEU A 30 7.60 -3.74 3.72
CA LEU A 30 7.38 -2.40 4.28
C LEU A 30 7.08 -2.47 5.79
N LYS A 31 6.27 -3.45 6.21
CA LYS A 31 6.00 -3.70 7.63
C LYS A 31 7.26 -4.10 8.38
N ALA A 32 8.07 -4.99 7.82
CA ALA A 32 9.34 -5.42 8.40
C ALA A 32 10.38 -4.29 8.52
N ILE A 33 10.38 -3.33 7.59
CA ILE A 33 11.19 -2.10 7.67
C ILE A 33 10.74 -1.20 8.84
N GLY A 34 9.47 -1.30 9.25
CA GLY A 34 8.91 -0.56 10.38
C GLY A 34 7.92 0.53 9.99
N TYR A 35 7.45 0.57 8.74
CA TYR A 35 6.37 1.47 8.36
C TYR A 35 5.05 0.99 9.02
N PRO A 36 4.30 1.90 9.67
CA PRO A 36 2.99 1.57 10.23
C PRO A 36 1.85 1.70 9.22
N ALA A 37 2.06 2.44 8.13
CA ALA A 37 1.01 2.80 7.18
C ALA A 37 1.55 2.97 5.74
N VAL A 38 0.63 2.98 4.78
CA VAL A 38 0.88 3.22 3.35
C VAL A 38 -0.10 4.23 2.76
N GLU A 39 0.33 4.90 1.69
CA GLU A 39 -0.55 5.63 0.77
C GLU A 39 -0.69 4.84 -0.52
N LEU A 40 -1.93 4.61 -0.96
CA LEU A 40 -2.25 3.76 -2.12
C LEU A 40 -2.41 4.56 -3.41
N ILE A 41 -2.19 3.91 -4.55
CA ILE A 41 -2.55 4.41 -5.88
C ILE A 41 -3.50 3.41 -6.56
N PRO A 42 -4.29 3.84 -7.57
CA PRO A 42 -5.13 2.93 -8.32
C PRO A 42 -4.30 1.85 -9.03
N SER A 43 -4.74 0.59 -8.95
CA SER A 43 -4.21 -0.50 -9.76
C SER A 43 -5.23 -0.89 -10.82
N SER A 44 -4.77 -1.18 -12.04
CA SER A 44 -5.61 -1.77 -13.09
C SER A 44 -5.71 -3.29 -13.00
N THR A 45 -4.94 -3.92 -12.11
CA THR A 45 -4.78 -5.39 -12.06
C THR A 45 -5.31 -6.00 -10.76
N ILE A 46 -5.17 -5.30 -9.64
CA ILE A 46 -5.63 -5.76 -8.33
C ILE A 46 -6.83 -4.90 -7.93
N SER A 47 -7.92 -5.55 -7.51
CA SER A 47 -9.11 -4.82 -7.05
C SER A 47 -8.85 -4.07 -5.73
N ASP A 48 -9.51 -2.93 -5.53
CA ASP A 48 -9.40 -2.15 -4.29
C ASP A 48 -9.72 -2.99 -3.04
N LYS A 49 -10.67 -3.92 -3.15
CA LYS A 49 -11.05 -4.85 -2.07
C LYS A 49 -9.89 -5.76 -1.69
N GLU A 50 -9.17 -6.27 -2.67
CA GLU A 50 -8.03 -7.16 -2.46
C GLU A 50 -6.81 -6.39 -1.94
N VAL A 51 -6.53 -5.21 -2.49
CA VAL A 51 -5.50 -4.30 -1.96
C VAL A 51 -5.77 -4.00 -0.47
N ALA A 52 -7.01 -3.64 -0.12
CA ALA A 52 -7.40 -3.34 1.26
C ALA A 52 -7.26 -4.55 2.18
N ALA A 53 -7.61 -5.76 1.70
CA ALA A 53 -7.43 -7.00 2.46
C ALA A 53 -5.94 -7.27 2.74
N ILE A 54 -5.07 -7.16 1.71
CA ILE A 54 -3.63 -7.37 1.84
C ILE A 54 -3.02 -6.39 2.87
N CYS A 55 -3.37 -5.10 2.80
CA CYS A 55 -2.87 -4.11 3.76
C CYS A 55 -3.32 -4.42 5.20
N ARG A 56 -4.60 -4.78 5.38
CA ARG A 56 -5.15 -5.15 6.68
C ARG A 56 -4.47 -6.39 7.26
N ASP A 57 -4.31 -7.43 6.46
CA ASP A 57 -3.74 -8.71 6.90
C ASP A 57 -2.24 -8.56 7.24
N THR A 58 -1.55 -7.62 6.59
CA THR A 58 -0.16 -7.25 6.91
C THR A 58 -0.05 -6.31 8.13
N GLY A 59 -1.16 -5.75 8.60
CA GLY A 59 -1.19 -4.77 9.69
C GLY A 59 -0.61 -3.41 9.30
N LEU A 60 -0.75 -3.02 8.03
CA LEU A 60 -0.44 -1.68 7.53
C LEU A 60 -1.74 -0.88 7.42
N ALA A 61 -1.79 0.29 8.08
CA ALA A 61 -2.91 1.20 7.91
C ALA A 61 -2.87 1.85 6.52
N VAL A 62 -4.03 2.08 5.90
CA VAL A 62 -4.14 2.90 4.70
C VAL A 62 -4.34 4.35 5.14
N ALA A 63 -3.30 5.17 5.02
CA ALA A 63 -3.33 6.57 5.46
C ALA A 63 -4.00 7.50 4.45
N ALA A 64 -3.85 7.19 3.16
CA ALA A 64 -4.40 7.95 2.06
C ALA A 64 -4.48 7.08 0.80
N ALA A 65 -5.20 7.57 -0.21
CA ALA A 65 -5.19 6.99 -1.54
C ALA A 65 -5.21 8.11 -2.59
N HIS A 66 -4.36 8.00 -3.60
CA HIS A 66 -4.45 8.79 -4.82
C HIS A 66 -5.73 8.40 -5.56
N VAL A 67 -6.56 9.38 -5.87
CA VAL A 67 -7.75 9.21 -6.71
C VAL A 67 -7.63 10.11 -7.92
N PRO A 68 -8.16 9.72 -9.09
CA PRO A 68 -8.21 10.60 -10.24
C PRO A 68 -8.84 11.95 -9.89
N GLY A 69 -8.26 13.04 -10.41
CA GLY A 69 -8.83 14.37 -10.27
C GLY A 69 -10.20 14.46 -10.95
N LYS A 70 -11.11 15.26 -10.39
CA LYS A 70 -12.36 15.60 -11.07
C LYS A 70 -12.05 16.61 -12.18
N THR A 71 -12.31 16.24 -13.43
CA THR A 71 -12.43 17.19 -14.56
C THR A 71 -13.84 17.77 -14.62
#